data_AF-A0A916Z692-F1
#
_entry.id   AF-A0A916Z692-F1
#
_cell.length_a   1.000
_cell.length_b   1.000
_cell.length_c   1.000
_cell.angle_alpha   90.00
_cell.angle_beta   90.00
_cell.angle_gamma   90.00
#
_symmetry.space_group_name_H-M   'P 1'
#
loop_
_entity.id
_entity.type
_entity.pdbx_description
1 polymer ?
#
loop_
_entity_poly.entity_id
_entity_poly.type
_entity_poly.pdbx_seq_one_letter_code
_entity_poly.pdbx_strand_id
1 'polypeptide(L)' 'MDLQYLSDTEGNHTAVVIPIEEWNMIVAKHQDLKSLENPKKPSKKLKPSSFRGAISQKTADDLLLYSEKARTEWERNIS' A
#
# COMPACT_ATOMS: atom_id res chain seq x y z
N MET A 1 27.48 2.62 21.70
CA MET A 1 26.36 1.99 20.97
C MET A 1 26.87 0.70 20.35
N ASP A 2 26.58 -0.44 20.98
CA ASP A 2 26.89 -1.76 20.42
C ASP A 2 25.71 -2.19 19.55
N LEU A 3 25.91 -2.17 18.24
CA LEU A 3 24.90 -2.54 17.26
C LEU A 3 25.02 -4.02 16.96
N GLN A 4 23.94 -4.78 17.14
CA GLN A 4 23.89 -6.17 16.70
C GLN A 4 23.08 -6.26 15.42
N TYR A 5 23.67 -6.83 14.37
CA TYR A 5 23.03 -7.03 13.09
C TYR A 5 22.40 -8.43 13.04
N LEU A 6 21.15 -8.48 12.60
CA LEU A 6 20.48 -9.73 12.24
C LEU A 6 20.63 -9.89 10.72
N SER A 7 21.18 -11.04 10.32
CA SER A 7 21.38 -11.38 8.92
C SER A 7 20.34 -12.41 8.48
N ASP A 8 19.93 -12.37 7.22
CA ASP A 8 19.13 -13.43 6.62
C ASP A 8 19.97 -14.70 6.36
N THR A 9 19.33 -15.73 5.79
CA THR A 9 19.99 -17.00 5.42
C THR A 9 21.05 -16.83 4.33
N GLU A 10 21.08 -15.70 3.63
CA GLU A 10 22.05 -15.37 2.58
C GLU A 10 23.19 -14.48 3.12
N GLY A 11 23.14 -14.08 4.40
CA GLY A 11 24.15 -13.24 5.04
C GLY A 11 23.90 -11.74 4.86
N ASN A 12 22.78 -11.32 4.28
CA ASN A 12 22.44 -9.91 4.15
C ASN A 12 21.88 -9.38 5.48
N HIS A 13 22.39 -8.24 5.94
CA HIS A 13 21.89 -7.58 7.15
C HIS A 13 20.46 -7.08 6.92
N THR A 14 19.48 -7.68 7.60
CA THR A 14 18.05 -7.37 7.44
C THR A 14 17.48 -6.54 8.58
N ALA A 15 18.07 -6.62 9.78
CA ALA A 15 17.64 -5.82 10.92
C ALA A 15 18.82 -5.46 11.84
N VAL A 16 18.62 -4.43 12.65
CA VAL A 16 19.58 -3.98 13.66
C VAL A 16 18.89 -3.97 15.01
N VAL A 17 19.53 -4.56 16.02
CA VAL A 17 19.08 -4.53 17.40
C VAL A 17 19.78 -3.37 18.11
N ILE A 18 18.97 -2.53 18.75
CA ILE A 18 19.42 -1.34 19.46
C ILE A 18 18.75 -1.36 20.84
N PRO A 19 19.46 -1.02 21.94
CA PRO A 19 18.83 -0.80 23.24
C PRO A 19 17.72 0.25 23.16
N ILE A 20 16.62 0.03 23.89
CA ILE A 20 15.46 0.91 23.83
C ILE A 20 15.76 2.35 24.28
N GLU A 21 16.69 2.52 25.21
CA GLU A 21 17.13 3.84 25.70
C GLU A 21 17.80 4.66 24.60
N GLU A 22 18.69 4.04 23.84
CA GLU A 22 19.36 4.64 22.68
C GLU A 22 18.34 4.95 21.56
N TRP A 23 17.40 4.03 21.30
CA TRP A 23 16.32 4.30 20.35
C TRP A 23 15.48 5.52 20.74
N ASN A 24 15.11 5.64 22.02
CA ASN A 24 14.36 6.79 22.53
C ASN A 24 15.13 8.10 22.34
N MET A 25 16.45 8.10 22.55
CA MET A 25 17.29 9.28 22.29
C MET A 25 17.31 9.67 20.81
N ILE A 26 17.31 8.69 19.90
CA ILE A 26 17.29 8.91 18.45
C ILE A 26 15.92 9.48 18.02
N VAL A 27 14.82 8.87 18.47
CA VAL A 27 13.45 9.32 18.18
C VAL A 27 13.15 10.69 18.79
N ALA A 28 13.77 11.04 19.91
CA ALA A 28 13.66 12.37 20.49
C ALA A 28 14.33 13.46 19.63
N LYS A 29 15.44 13.12 18.96
CA LYS A 29 16.15 14.04 18.05
C LYS A 29 15.50 14.11 16.66
N HIS A 30 14.90 13.00 16.21
CA HIS A 30 14.36 12.83 14.86
C HIS A 30 12.85 12.56 14.91
N GLN A 31 12.07 13.62 14.78
CA GLN A 31 10.60 13.58 14.90
C GLN A 31 9.94 12.78 13.75
N ASP A 32 10.59 12.70 12.60
CA ASP A 32 10.18 11.93 11.43
C ASP A 32 10.10 10.43 11.72
N LEU A 33 10.97 9.90 12.57
CA LEU A 33 10.98 8.48 12.95
C LEU A 33 9.72 8.04 13.71
N LYS A 34 9.07 8.95 14.45
CA LYS A 34 7.77 8.67 15.10
C LYS A 34 6.69 8.31 14.09
N SER A 35 6.79 8.79 12.85
CA SER A 35 5.85 8.48 11.79
C SER A 35 5.98 7.03 11.32
N LEU A 36 7.18 6.46 11.43
CA LEU A 36 7.52 5.10 11.01
C LEU A 36 7.13 4.04 12.04
N GLU A 37 7.03 4.42 13.32
CA GLU A 37 6.55 3.54 14.40
C GLU A 37 5.06 3.22 14.31
N ASN A 38 4.29 3.99 13.53
CA ASN A 38 2.90 3.62 13.27
C ASN A 38 2.91 2.34 12.43
N PRO A 39 2.47 1.18 12.97
CA PRO A 39 2.27 0.02 12.13
C PRO A 39 1.35 0.48 11.01
N LYS A 40 1.73 0.22 9.75
CA LYS A 40 0.87 0.51 8.59
C LYS A 40 -0.52 0.03 8.97
N LYS A 41 -1.43 0.96 9.29
CA LYS A 41 -2.79 0.60 9.69
C LYS A 41 -3.24 -0.35 8.60
N PRO A 42 -3.68 -1.58 8.91
CA PRO A 42 -4.14 -2.49 7.88
C PRO A 42 -5.13 -1.68 7.08
N SER A 43 -4.81 -1.41 5.80
CA SER A 43 -5.67 -0.60 4.96
C SER A 43 -7.04 -1.23 5.11
N LYS A 44 -7.99 -0.50 5.69
CA LYS A 44 -9.32 -1.05 5.94
C LYS A 44 -9.79 -1.53 4.57
N LYS A 45 -9.76 -2.85 4.35
CA LYS A 45 -10.20 -3.44 3.10
C LYS A 45 -11.68 -3.17 3.05
N LEU A 46 -12.05 -2.07 2.40
CA LEU A 46 -13.43 -1.67 2.23
C LEU A 46 -14.10 -2.80 1.46
N LYS A 47 -15.22 -3.31 1.98
CA LYS A 47 -15.97 -4.34 1.29
C LYS A 47 -16.52 -3.72 -0.01
N PRO A 48 -16.61 -4.48 -1.12
CA PRO A 48 -17.20 -3.96 -2.36
C PRO A 48 -18.59 -3.35 -2.17
N SER A 49 -19.37 -3.87 -1.22
CA SER A 49 -20.69 -3.33 -0.84
C SER A 49 -20.64 -1.88 -0.33
N SER A 50 -19.52 -1.43 0.24
CA SER A 50 -19.33 -0.06 0.72
C SER A 50 -19.32 0.97 -0.40
N PHE A 51 -19.18 0.54 -1.66
CA PHE A 51 -19.19 1.40 -2.84
C PHE A 51 -20.53 1.41 -3.57
N ARG A 52 -21.58 0.76 -3.02
CA ARG A 52 -22.91 0.76 -3.64
C ARG A 52 -23.48 2.18 -3.65
N GLY A 53 -23.79 2.70 -4.84
CA GLY A 53 -24.28 4.06 -5.02
C GLY A 53 -23.18 5.13 -5.10
N ALA A 54 -21.90 4.74 -5.17
CA ALA A 54 -20.79 5.68 -5.37
C ALA A 54 -20.83 6.39 -6.74
N ILE A 55 -21.53 5.81 -7.72
CA ILE A 55 -21.73 6.40 -9.04
C ILE A 55 -23.22 6.48 -9.39
N SER A 56 -23.59 7.46 -10.21
CA SER A 56 -24.95 7.58 -10.73
C SER A 56 -25.24 6.47 -11.73
N GLN A 57 -26.51 6.10 -11.89
CA GLN A 57 -26.93 5.08 -12.85
C GLN A 57 -26.52 5.45 -14.28
N LYS A 58 -26.70 6.72 -14.66
CA LYS A 58 -26.26 7.24 -15.96
C LYS A 58 -24.75 7.04 -16.19
N THR A 59 -23.93 7.33 -15.17
CA THR A 59 -22.48 7.12 -15.24
C THR A 59 -22.13 5.64 -15.39
N ALA A 60 -22.87 4.74 -14.73
CA ALA A 60 -22.68 3.31 -14.87
C ALA A 60 -23.00 2.83 -16.30
N ASP A 61 -24.11 3.30 -16.87
CA ASP A 61 -24.54 2.94 -18.22
C ASP A 61 -23.54 3.45 -19.28
N ASP A 62 -23.04 4.69 -19.13
CA ASP A 62 -22.02 5.25 -20.03
C ASP A 62 -20.72 4.44 -20.00
N LEU A 63 -20.29 3.97 -18.82
CA LEU A 63 -19.10 3.13 -18.67
C LEU A 63 -19.27 1.75 -19.32
N LEU A 64 -20.45 1.15 -19.20
CA LEU A 64 -20.77 -0.12 -19.86
C LEU A 64 -20.74 0.04 -21.39
N LEU A 65 -21.40 1.08 -21.91
CA LEU A 65 -21.42 1.38 -23.33
C LEU A 65 -20.01 1.61 -23.89
N TYR A 66 -19.17 2.33 -23.14
CA TYR A 66 -17.77 2.54 -23.51
C TYR A 66 -17.00 1.21 -23.60
N SER A 67 -17.19 0.32 -22.60
CA SER A 67 -16.53 -0.99 -22.59
C SER A 67 -16.96 -1.87 -23.76
N GLU A 68 -18.24 -1.83 -24.14
CA GLU A 68 -18.76 -2.58 -25.29
C GLU A 68 -18.18 -2.08 -26.62
N LYS A 69 -18.11 -0.76 -26.79
CA LYS A 69 -17.48 -0.13 -27.97
C LYS A 69 -16.02 -0.52 -28.09
N ALA A 70 -15.25 -0.39 -27.00
CA ALA A 70 -13.84 -0.75 -26.99
C ALA A 70 -13.62 -2.23 -27.35
N ARG A 71 -14.48 -3.13 -26.86
CA ARG A 71 -14.43 -4.56 -27.22
C ARG A 71 -14.69 -4.77 -28.71
N THR A 72 -15.72 -4.12 -29.24
CA THR A 72 -16.07 -4.22 -30.67
C THR A 72 -14.94 -3.71 -31.57
N GLU A 73 -14.31 -2.60 -31.19
CA GLU A 73 -13.14 -2.05 -31.90
C GLU A 73 -11.93 -3.00 -31.86
N TRP A 74 -11.73 -3.67 -30.73
CA TRP A 74 -10.63 -4.63 -30.58
C TRP A 74 -10.83 -5.89 -31.43
N GLU A 75 -12.04 -6.47 -31.41
CA GLU A 75 -12.41 -7.62 -32.25
C GLU A 75 -12.31 -7.28 -33.75
N ARG A 76 -12.67 -6.05 -34.15
CA ARG A 76 -12.53 -5.58 -35.53
C ARG A 76 -11.08 -5.55 -36.03
N ASN A 77 -10.13 -5.30 -35.15
CA ASN A 77 -8.71 -5.23 -35.51
C ASN A 77 -7.99 -6.59 -35.44
N ILE A 78 -8.64 -7.63 -34.91
CA ILE A 78 -8.09 -8.99 -34.81
C ILE A 78 -8.63 -9.92 -35.92
N SER A 79 -9.73 -9.54 -36.58
CA SER A 79 -10.30 -10.23 -37.75
C SER A 79 -9.82 -9.66 -39.09
#